data_AF-A0A7Y3LN76-F1
#
_entry.id   AF-A0A7Y3LN76-F1
#
_cell.length_a   1.000
_cell.length_b   1.000
_cell.length_c   1.000
_cell.angle_alpha   90.00
_cell.angle_beta   90.00
_cell.angle_gamma   90.00
#
_symmetry.space_group_name_H-M   'P 1'
#
loop_
_entity.id
_entity.type
_entity.pdbx_description
1 polymer ?
#
loop_
_entity_poly.entity_id
_entity_poly.type
_entity_poly.pdbx_seq_one_letter_code
_entity_poly.pdbx_strand_id
1 'polypeptide(L)'
;MSRNWVIRLFIVVLAVASGCSTTTTSKLTTNSSSPQNGNPIWVRSDIEPVSQPIEAGGQFVAYIVANGNLELVGLNPETGVTDWRIDASASNITPGVTPVLVSIAGLIPILYPTYGSASGGRVQSAAINPANGSIVWKGESGIYSDWPSPCPGSLTNVCDEGELSVSNASYSTIFDYDGKSGKLVSSTPSIIPGHPNTQTTYARQLALGLYDPGARNPEYIMSVTGDAITWASPLSSLFPPGFTSDTGWAFDRVDADHLYVGSIEGPATKTQTTMTENLADQMTLGFSIDNGTIAWSDAGVAYACGNLFYCPGSNSANATAPTIGVRTRETGTATANLKTYKFTVSSDASVVIEGFDLATGKTLWSFDAGHDV
;
A
#
# COMPACT_ATOMS: atom_id res chain seq x y z
N MET A 1 -2.34 -52.83 -24.03
CA MET A 1 -2.26 -52.84 -25.51
C MET A 1 -2.48 -51.40 -25.96
N SER A 2 -1.47 -50.53 -25.89
CA SER A 2 -0.38 -50.28 -26.85
C SER A 2 -0.85 -49.69 -28.20
N ARG A 3 -0.17 -48.59 -28.57
CA ARG A 3 -0.02 -47.94 -29.90
C ARG A 3 -1.13 -46.95 -30.29
N ASN A 4 -0.91 -45.81 -30.94
CA ASN A 4 0.24 -45.06 -31.51
C ASN A 4 -0.33 -43.66 -31.88
N TRP A 5 0.29 -42.51 -31.62
CA TRP A 5 1.32 -41.77 -32.41
C TRP A 5 0.96 -41.34 -33.86
N VAL A 6 1.42 -40.11 -34.19
CA VAL A 6 1.65 -39.44 -35.53
C VAL A 6 0.53 -38.47 -35.98
N ILE A 7 0.65 -37.12 -35.90
CA ILE A 7 1.48 -36.08 -36.56
C ILE A 7 0.97 -35.62 -37.96
N ARG A 8 0.80 -34.28 -38.11
CA ARG A 8 0.99 -33.34 -39.26
C ARG A 8 -0.28 -32.57 -39.67
N LEU A 9 -0.39 -31.23 -39.53
CA LEU A 9 0.34 -30.04 -40.05
C LEU A 9 -0.01 -29.61 -41.50
N PHE A 10 -0.63 -28.42 -41.57
CA PHE A 10 -0.62 -27.32 -42.56
C PHE A 10 -1.43 -27.29 -43.89
N ILE A 11 -2.28 -26.24 -43.94
CA ILE A 11 -2.49 -25.16 -44.95
C ILE A 11 -2.79 -25.53 -46.40
N VAL A 12 -3.96 -25.07 -46.90
CA VAL A 12 -4.13 -24.31 -48.16
C VAL A 12 -5.28 -23.29 -47.98
N VAL A 13 -5.16 -22.19 -48.70
CA VAL A 13 -5.74 -20.85 -48.55
C VAL A 13 -6.70 -20.51 -49.72
N LEU A 14 -7.64 -19.59 -49.43
CA LEU A 14 -8.35 -18.61 -50.28
C LEU A 14 -9.65 -18.97 -51.07
N ALA A 15 -10.69 -18.23 -50.63
CA ALA A 15 -11.72 -17.46 -51.35
C ALA A 15 -12.86 -18.18 -52.10
N VAL A 16 -14.11 -17.85 -51.76
CA VAL A 16 -14.95 -16.86 -52.50
C VAL A 16 -16.15 -16.40 -51.62
N ALA A 17 -16.18 -15.09 -51.41
CA ALA A 17 -17.29 -14.13 -51.35
C ALA A 17 -18.63 -14.40 -50.61
N SER A 18 -18.98 -13.35 -49.84
CA SER A 18 -20.27 -12.64 -49.78
C SER A 18 -21.46 -13.33 -49.11
N GLY A 19 -21.54 -13.14 -47.80
CA GLY A 19 -22.80 -12.97 -47.09
C GLY A 19 -22.73 -11.70 -46.26
N CYS A 20 -23.36 -10.62 -46.71
CA CYS A 20 -23.61 -9.44 -45.88
C CYS A 20 -24.55 -9.84 -44.74
N SER A 21 -24.00 -10.23 -43.60
CA SER A 21 -24.73 -10.21 -42.34
C SER A 21 -24.52 -8.83 -41.72
N THR A 22 -25.56 -8.00 -41.78
CA THR A 22 -25.69 -6.81 -40.96
C THR A 22 -25.65 -7.22 -39.49
N THR A 23 -24.47 -7.17 -38.89
CA THR A 23 -24.31 -7.27 -37.44
C THR A 23 -24.94 -6.02 -36.83
N THR A 24 -26.17 -6.17 -36.32
CA THR A 24 -26.77 -5.18 -35.45
C THR A 24 -25.84 -5.03 -34.25
N THR A 25 -25.04 -3.97 -34.26
CA THR A 25 -24.19 -3.61 -33.14
C THR A 25 -25.14 -3.18 -32.03
N SER A 26 -25.46 -4.10 -31.11
CA SER A 26 -26.06 -3.71 -29.83
C SER A 26 -25.06 -2.80 -29.16
N LYS A 27 -25.27 -1.49 -29.28
CA LYS A 27 -24.69 -0.50 -28.38
C LYS A 27 -25.05 -0.98 -26.98
N LEU A 28 -24.04 -1.45 -26.24
CA LEU A 28 -24.09 -1.46 -24.79
C LEU A 28 -24.36 -0.01 -24.39
N THR A 29 -25.62 0.33 -24.18
CA THR A 29 -26.02 1.46 -23.37
C THR A 29 -25.48 1.17 -21.98
N THR A 30 -24.27 1.66 -21.71
CA THR A 30 -23.80 1.94 -20.37
C THR A 30 -24.81 2.91 -19.79
N ASN A 31 -25.79 2.38 -19.07
CA ASN A 31 -26.60 3.19 -18.17
C ASN A 31 -25.62 3.72 -17.14
N SER A 32 -25.10 4.92 -17.40
CA SER A 32 -24.44 5.76 -16.43
C SER A 32 -25.50 6.08 -15.38
N SER A 33 -25.68 5.18 -14.41
CA SER A 33 -26.32 5.55 -13.16
C SER A 33 -25.46 6.67 -12.60
N SER A 34 -25.96 7.90 -12.64
CA SER A 34 -25.41 8.96 -11.82
C SER A 34 -25.20 8.39 -10.42
N PRO A 35 -24.04 8.61 -9.78
CA PRO A 35 -23.86 8.24 -8.39
C PRO A 35 -25.06 8.79 -7.64
N GLN A 36 -25.85 7.92 -7.02
CA GLN A 36 -26.90 8.39 -6.15
C GLN A 36 -26.20 9.15 -5.04
N ASN A 37 -26.44 10.46 -4.98
CA ASN A 37 -26.08 11.28 -3.83
C ASN A 37 -26.83 10.71 -2.62
N GLY A 38 -26.21 9.74 -1.96
CA GLY A 38 -26.67 9.27 -0.67
C GLY A 38 -26.53 10.42 0.31
N ASN A 39 -27.62 10.75 1.01
CA ASN A 39 -27.51 11.66 2.15
C ASN A 39 -26.71 10.94 3.25
N PRO A 40 -25.66 11.55 3.82
CA PRO A 40 -24.90 10.93 4.90
C PRO A 40 -25.84 10.65 6.09
N ILE A 41 -25.77 9.45 6.65
CA ILE A 41 -26.55 9.06 7.84
C ILE A 41 -26.00 9.80 9.08
N TRP A 42 -24.67 9.95 9.14
CA TRP A 42 -23.96 10.76 10.13
C TRP A 42 -22.64 11.24 9.53
N VAL A 43 -22.06 12.29 10.15
CA VAL A 43 -20.76 12.85 9.79
C VAL A 43 -19.99 13.14 11.07
N ARG A 44 -18.69 12.82 11.10
CA ARG A 44 -17.77 13.08 12.22
C ARG A 44 -16.66 14.03 11.75
N SER A 45 -16.81 15.32 12.02
CA SER A 45 -15.79 16.34 11.70
C SER A 45 -14.77 16.55 12.82
N ASP A 46 -14.95 15.88 13.95
CA ASP A 46 -14.09 15.94 15.14
C ASP A 46 -12.99 14.86 15.13
N ILE A 47 -12.96 13.98 14.14
CA ILE A 47 -11.94 12.96 13.96
C ILE A 47 -11.09 13.28 12.73
N GLU A 48 -9.80 13.00 12.83
CA GLU A 48 -8.84 13.16 11.74
C GLU A 48 -8.34 11.77 11.34
N PRO A 49 -9.05 11.08 10.42
CA PRO A 49 -8.67 9.74 10.01
C PRO A 49 -7.38 9.78 9.17
N VAL A 50 -6.48 8.85 9.45
CA VAL A 50 -5.24 8.65 8.69
C VAL A 50 -5.17 7.30 8.01
N SER A 51 -6.23 6.50 8.13
CA SER A 51 -6.42 5.28 7.35
C SER A 51 -7.84 5.22 6.82
N GLN A 52 -8.06 4.39 5.82
CA GLN A 52 -9.41 4.02 5.44
C GLN A 52 -10.06 3.15 6.53
N PRO A 53 -11.33 3.40 6.90
CA PRO A 53 -12.03 2.53 7.83
C PRO A 53 -12.32 1.14 7.22
N ILE A 54 -12.27 0.12 8.07
CA ILE A 54 -12.75 -1.24 7.75
C ILE A 54 -13.93 -1.62 8.64
N GLU A 55 -14.80 -2.52 8.16
CA GLU A 55 -15.81 -3.14 9.00
C GLU A 55 -15.23 -4.37 9.70
N ALA A 56 -15.21 -4.36 11.03
CA ALA A 56 -14.74 -5.50 11.83
C ALA A 56 -15.45 -5.55 13.17
N GLY A 57 -15.85 -6.75 13.62
CA GLY A 57 -16.51 -6.90 14.93
C GLY A 57 -17.82 -6.12 15.09
N GLY A 58 -18.50 -5.78 13.98
CA GLY A 58 -19.69 -4.94 13.98
C GLY A 58 -19.42 -3.44 14.18
N GLN A 59 -18.18 -3.00 13.93
CA GLN A 59 -17.71 -1.62 14.10
C GLN A 59 -17.06 -1.12 12.81
N PHE A 60 -17.07 0.19 12.58
CA PHE A 60 -16.11 0.82 11.67
C PHE A 60 -14.83 1.14 12.44
N VAL A 61 -13.73 0.52 12.03
CA VAL A 61 -12.43 0.65 12.68
C VAL A 61 -11.49 1.48 11.81
N ALA A 62 -10.87 2.52 12.39
CA ALA A 62 -9.96 3.42 11.68
C ALA A 62 -8.80 3.88 12.57
N TYR A 63 -7.62 4.10 11.98
CA TYR A 63 -6.58 4.90 12.61
C TYR A 63 -6.92 6.37 12.49
N ILE A 64 -6.72 7.12 13.57
CA ILE A 64 -6.93 8.56 13.62
C ILE A 64 -5.74 9.24 14.29
N VAL A 65 -5.62 10.54 14.07
CA VAL A 65 -4.79 11.41 14.89
C VAL A 65 -5.67 12.09 15.94
N ALA A 66 -5.26 12.00 17.20
CA ALA A 66 -5.91 12.68 18.31
C ALA A 66 -4.87 13.25 19.26
N ASN A 67 -4.94 14.56 19.53
CA ASN A 67 -3.98 15.28 20.38
C ASN A 67 -2.50 15.07 19.96
N GLY A 68 -2.25 14.89 18.67
CA GLY A 68 -0.91 14.63 18.11
C GLY A 68 -0.41 13.20 18.27
N ASN A 69 -1.24 12.27 18.74
CA ASN A 69 -0.91 10.85 18.84
C ASN A 69 -1.73 10.03 17.84
N LEU A 70 -1.19 8.88 17.45
CA LEU A 70 -1.92 7.89 16.67
C LEU A 70 -2.80 7.05 17.61
N GLU A 71 -4.08 6.96 17.28
CA GLU A 71 -5.05 6.12 17.99
C GLU A 71 -5.75 5.20 16.98
N LEU A 72 -6.20 4.03 17.44
CA LEU A 72 -7.18 3.21 16.74
C LEU A 72 -8.54 3.36 17.42
N VAL A 73 -9.58 3.58 16.63
CA VAL A 73 -10.95 3.76 17.14
C VAL A 73 -11.93 2.77 16.54
N GLY A 74 -12.92 2.37 17.32
CA GLY A 74 -14.13 1.68 16.85
C GLY A 74 -15.31 2.63 16.90
N LEU A 75 -15.97 2.81 15.75
CA LEU A 75 -17.15 3.63 15.59
C LEU A 75 -18.38 2.75 15.38
N ASN A 76 -19.45 3.06 16.11
CA ASN A 76 -20.75 2.46 15.92
C ASN A 76 -21.27 2.76 14.51
N PRO A 77 -21.55 1.76 13.65
CA PRO A 77 -21.94 2.00 12.26
C PRO A 77 -23.25 2.77 12.08
N GLU A 78 -24.18 2.65 13.04
CA GLU A 78 -25.51 3.27 12.95
C GLU A 78 -25.49 4.75 13.37
N THR A 79 -24.69 5.09 14.38
CA THR A 79 -24.71 6.42 15.02
C THR A 79 -23.45 7.24 14.77
N GLY A 80 -22.36 6.59 14.34
CA GLY A 80 -21.05 7.19 14.20
C GLY A 80 -20.35 7.51 15.52
N VAL A 81 -20.93 7.16 16.67
CA VAL A 81 -20.33 7.38 18.00
C VAL A 81 -19.08 6.50 18.18
N THR A 82 -18.06 7.03 18.85
CA THR A 82 -16.87 6.24 19.20
C THR A 82 -17.18 5.35 20.41
N ASP A 83 -17.22 4.04 20.20
CA ASP A 83 -17.51 3.06 21.26
C ASP A 83 -16.25 2.73 22.08
N TRP A 84 -15.08 2.73 21.44
CA TRP A 84 -13.79 2.50 22.09
C TRP A 84 -12.65 3.20 21.35
N ARG A 85 -11.54 3.40 22.06
CA ARG A 85 -10.27 3.95 21.56
C ARG A 85 -9.10 3.22 22.20
N ILE A 86 -7.99 3.11 21.48
CA ILE A 86 -6.75 2.56 22.00
C ILE A 86 -5.55 3.27 21.36
N ASP A 87 -4.51 3.49 22.16
CA ASP A 87 -3.25 4.07 21.67
C ASP A 87 -2.58 3.15 20.64
N ALA A 88 -2.02 3.75 19.61
CA ALA A 88 -1.22 3.09 18.58
C ALA A 88 0.08 3.87 18.33
N SER A 89 1.02 3.27 17.60
CA SER A 89 2.27 3.93 17.22
C SER A 89 2.69 3.48 15.83
N ALA A 90 3.25 4.39 15.04
CA ALA A 90 3.86 4.06 13.75
C ALA A 90 5.25 3.41 13.89
N SER A 91 5.79 3.25 15.11
CA SER A 91 7.16 2.79 15.34
C SER A 91 8.18 3.53 14.46
N ASN A 92 8.96 2.85 13.61
CA ASN A 92 9.90 3.45 12.67
C ASN A 92 9.44 3.27 11.21
N ILE A 93 8.13 3.16 10.99
CA ILE A 93 7.55 3.17 9.65
C ILE A 93 7.82 4.54 9.03
N THR A 94 8.21 4.53 7.75
CA THR A 94 8.53 5.75 7.01
C THR A 94 7.32 6.70 6.99
N PRO A 95 7.50 8.00 7.27
CA PRO A 95 6.46 8.99 7.01
C PRO A 95 5.92 8.87 5.58
N GLY A 96 4.65 9.21 5.36
CA GLY A 96 3.99 9.08 4.05
C GLY A 96 3.44 7.68 3.73
N VAL A 97 3.86 6.64 4.47
CA VAL A 97 3.26 5.30 4.34
C VAL A 97 1.97 5.20 5.16
N THR A 98 0.85 5.03 4.47
CA THR A 98 -0.48 4.96 5.11
C THR A 98 -0.62 3.73 6.00
N PRO A 99 -1.18 3.88 7.22
CA PRO A 99 -1.54 2.75 8.07
C PRO A 99 -2.46 1.74 7.41
N VAL A 100 -2.00 0.49 7.36
CA VAL A 100 -2.80 -0.63 6.86
C VAL A 100 -3.72 -1.13 7.97
N LEU A 101 -5.01 -1.29 7.67
CA LEU A 101 -5.99 -1.95 8.53
C LEU A 101 -6.47 -3.25 7.92
N VAL A 102 -6.32 -4.33 8.70
CA VAL A 102 -6.71 -5.67 8.31
C VAL A 102 -7.29 -6.43 9.50
N SER A 103 -8.27 -7.28 9.22
CA SER A 103 -8.74 -8.30 10.17
C SER A 103 -8.05 -9.63 9.90
N ILE A 104 -7.24 -10.11 10.86
CA ILE A 104 -6.52 -11.38 10.79
C ILE A 104 -7.03 -12.27 11.92
N ALA A 105 -7.54 -13.45 11.56
CA ALA A 105 -8.16 -14.37 12.50
C ALA A 105 -9.29 -13.74 13.37
N GLY A 106 -9.96 -12.70 12.85
CA GLY A 106 -11.03 -11.96 13.55
C GLY A 106 -10.54 -10.88 14.51
N LEU A 107 -9.24 -10.59 14.54
CA LEU A 107 -8.61 -9.55 15.35
C LEU A 107 -7.98 -8.48 14.46
N ILE A 108 -7.75 -7.28 15.01
CA ILE A 108 -7.03 -6.21 14.31
C ILE A 108 -5.61 -6.14 14.88
N PRO A 109 -4.58 -6.53 14.10
CA PRO A 109 -3.20 -6.36 14.52
C PRO A 109 -2.82 -4.87 14.52
N ILE A 110 -2.03 -4.46 15.51
CA ILE A 110 -1.58 -3.08 15.70
C ILE A 110 -0.14 -3.07 16.23
N LEU A 111 0.52 -1.93 16.05
CA LEU A 111 1.74 -1.60 16.75
C LEU A 111 1.39 -0.82 18.02
N TYR A 112 1.38 -1.52 19.15
CA TYR A 112 0.98 -0.97 20.44
C TYR A 112 2.16 -0.27 21.14
N PRO A 113 2.03 1.00 21.55
CA PRO A 113 3.14 1.72 22.17
C PRO A 113 3.57 1.08 23.49
N THR A 114 4.89 1.02 23.72
CA THR A 114 5.42 0.70 25.05
C THR A 114 5.53 1.99 25.87
N TYR A 115 5.34 1.90 27.19
CA TYR A 115 5.36 3.04 28.10
C TYR A 115 6.59 3.95 27.84
N GLY A 116 6.33 5.21 27.52
CA GLY A 116 7.36 6.23 27.27
C GLY A 116 7.73 6.47 25.80
N SER A 117 7.10 5.78 24.83
CA SER A 117 7.36 5.95 23.39
C SER A 117 6.09 6.35 22.61
N ALA A 118 5.57 7.56 22.86
CA ALA A 118 4.38 8.06 22.16
C ALA A 118 4.65 8.45 20.69
N SER A 119 5.91 8.58 20.28
CA SER A 119 6.25 9.04 18.93
C SER A 119 7.61 8.46 18.49
N GLY A 120 7.57 7.38 17.72
CA GLY A 120 8.78 6.75 17.19
C GLY A 120 9.50 5.86 18.20
N GLY A 121 9.92 4.68 17.77
CA GLY A 121 10.75 3.78 18.57
C GLY A 121 10.10 2.44 18.90
N ARG A 122 10.45 1.88 20.06
CA ARG A 122 10.11 0.51 20.42
C ARG A 122 8.64 0.36 20.78
N VAL A 123 7.94 -0.50 20.05
CA VAL A 123 6.53 -0.84 20.26
C VAL A 123 6.43 -2.35 20.49
N GLN A 124 5.22 -2.84 20.75
CA GLN A 124 4.91 -4.27 20.70
C GLN A 124 3.96 -4.54 19.54
N SER A 125 4.21 -5.60 18.79
CA SER A 125 3.15 -6.19 17.98
C SER A 125 2.02 -6.64 18.93
N ALA A 126 0.79 -6.33 18.59
CA ALA A 126 -0.38 -6.71 19.38
C ALA A 126 -1.56 -6.98 18.46
N ALA A 127 -2.60 -7.64 18.97
CA ALA A 127 -3.89 -7.64 18.30
C ALA A 127 -5.02 -7.33 19.27
N ILE A 128 -6.02 -6.64 18.74
CA ILE A 128 -7.20 -6.21 19.49
C ILE A 128 -8.45 -6.93 18.99
N ASN A 129 -9.43 -7.07 19.88
CA ASN A 129 -10.77 -7.46 19.52
C ASN A 129 -11.53 -6.23 18.98
N PRO A 130 -11.92 -6.20 17.70
CA PRO A 130 -12.58 -5.04 17.10
C PRO A 130 -13.96 -4.73 17.69
N ALA A 131 -14.61 -5.68 18.36
CA ALA A 131 -15.93 -5.44 18.94
C ALA A 131 -15.88 -4.51 20.18
N ASN A 132 -14.75 -4.45 20.89
CA ASN A 132 -14.65 -3.71 22.16
C ASN A 132 -13.30 -3.03 22.42
N GLY A 133 -12.35 -3.10 21.49
CA GLY A 133 -11.02 -2.47 21.61
C GLY A 133 -10.07 -3.15 22.60
N SER A 134 -10.45 -4.30 23.19
CA SER A 134 -9.59 -4.98 24.17
C SER A 134 -8.41 -5.68 23.50
N ILE A 135 -7.22 -5.55 24.09
CA ILE A 135 -6.01 -6.25 23.62
C ILE A 135 -6.16 -7.74 23.94
N VAL A 136 -6.05 -8.60 22.93
CA VAL A 136 -6.12 -10.06 23.05
C VAL A 136 -4.75 -10.65 23.32
N TRP A 137 -3.73 -10.17 22.62
CA TRP A 137 -2.35 -10.57 22.84
C TRP A 137 -1.38 -9.43 22.57
N LYS A 138 -0.19 -9.54 23.16
CA LYS A 138 0.98 -8.71 22.88
C LYS A 138 2.16 -9.62 22.62
N GLY A 139 2.84 -9.39 21.52
CA GLY A 139 4.07 -10.04 21.14
C GLY A 139 5.29 -9.34 21.73
N GLU A 140 6.42 -9.62 21.08
CA GLU A 140 7.72 -9.09 21.45
C GLU A 140 7.81 -7.59 21.21
N SER A 141 8.71 -6.93 21.95
CA SER A 141 8.98 -5.51 21.72
C SER A 141 10.09 -5.32 20.68
N GLY A 142 9.87 -4.45 19.71
CA GLY A 142 10.78 -4.18 18.61
C GLY A 142 10.62 -2.78 18.03
N ILE A 143 11.51 -2.45 17.12
CA ILE A 143 11.38 -1.30 16.21
C ILE A 143 10.87 -1.88 14.90
N TYR A 144 9.68 -1.50 14.48
CA TYR A 144 9.06 -2.00 13.25
C TYR A 144 9.11 -0.95 12.15
N SER A 145 9.36 -1.39 10.93
CA SER A 145 9.52 -0.57 9.73
C SER A 145 8.35 -0.70 8.74
N ASP A 146 7.41 -1.61 9.00
CA ASP A 146 6.17 -1.76 8.24
C ASP A 146 4.95 -1.98 9.15
N TRP A 147 3.75 -1.75 8.60
CA TRP A 147 2.48 -1.99 9.28
C TRP A 147 2.18 -3.49 9.37
N PRO A 148 1.53 -3.94 10.46
CA PRO A 148 1.09 -5.32 10.59
C PRO A 148 0.21 -5.75 9.41
N SER A 149 0.57 -6.86 8.77
CA SER A 149 -0.12 -7.37 7.58
C SER A 149 -0.24 -8.90 7.63
N PRO A 150 -1.03 -9.54 6.75
CA PRO A 150 -1.02 -10.99 6.66
C PRO A 150 0.31 -11.52 6.14
N CYS A 151 0.78 -12.62 6.72
CA CYS A 151 2.00 -13.27 6.24
C CYS A 151 1.84 -13.85 4.82
N PRO A 152 2.89 -13.77 3.98
CA PRO A 152 2.91 -14.49 2.71
C PRO A 152 2.63 -15.99 2.91
N GLY A 153 1.61 -16.51 2.23
CA GLY A 153 1.20 -17.92 2.34
C GLY A 153 0.35 -18.26 3.58
N SER A 154 0.07 -17.31 4.47
CA SER A 154 -0.80 -17.51 5.63
C SER A 154 -1.68 -16.28 5.91
N LEU A 155 -2.98 -16.41 5.60
CA LEU A 155 -3.98 -15.37 5.90
C LEU A 155 -4.42 -15.33 7.37
N THR A 156 -3.90 -16.23 8.19
CA THR A 156 -4.24 -16.35 9.62
C THR A 156 -3.14 -15.88 10.55
N ASN A 157 -1.96 -15.57 10.00
CA ASN A 157 -0.82 -15.09 10.75
C ASN A 157 -0.59 -13.61 10.48
N VAL A 158 0.02 -12.94 11.45
CA VAL A 158 0.42 -11.53 11.37
C VAL A 158 1.91 -11.48 11.07
N CYS A 159 2.28 -10.75 10.04
CA CYS A 159 3.65 -10.44 9.73
C CYS A 159 3.92 -8.98 10.05
N ASP A 160 4.99 -8.77 10.81
CA ASP A 160 5.55 -7.47 11.07
C ASP A 160 7.01 -7.45 10.59
N GLU A 161 7.45 -6.35 10.00
CA GLU A 161 8.85 -6.18 9.59
C GLU A 161 9.60 -5.25 10.55
N GLY A 162 10.80 -5.64 10.98
CA GLY A 162 11.70 -4.76 11.71
C GLY A 162 12.77 -5.48 12.53
N GLU A 163 13.07 -4.97 13.72
CA GLU A 163 14.10 -5.48 14.63
C GLU A 163 13.55 -5.67 16.05
N LEU A 164 13.65 -6.88 16.60
CA LEU A 164 13.27 -7.15 18.00
C LEU A 164 14.35 -6.70 18.98
N SER A 165 13.94 -6.30 20.18
CA SER A 165 14.85 -5.90 21.27
C SER A 165 15.74 -7.03 21.77
N VAL A 166 15.30 -8.28 21.57
CA VAL A 166 15.95 -9.49 22.06
C VAL A 166 16.85 -10.16 21.02
N SER A 167 16.85 -9.70 19.76
CA SER A 167 17.70 -10.24 18.73
C SER A 167 18.96 -9.39 18.59
N ASN A 168 20.13 -10.03 18.51
CA ASN A 168 21.36 -9.40 18.00
C ASN A 168 21.32 -9.29 16.46
N ALA A 169 20.15 -9.41 15.84
CA ALA A 169 20.01 -9.39 14.40
C ALA A 169 20.34 -7.98 13.93
N SER A 170 21.41 -7.84 13.16
CA SER A 170 21.77 -6.57 12.51
C SER A 170 20.92 -6.27 11.28
N TYR A 171 19.78 -6.96 11.13
CA TYR A 171 18.97 -6.99 9.92
C TYR A 171 17.48 -6.85 10.21
N SER A 172 16.81 -6.07 9.35
CA SER A 172 15.35 -6.12 9.25
C SER A 172 14.91 -7.56 9.03
N THR A 173 13.92 -7.98 9.79
CA THR A 173 13.43 -9.34 9.89
C THR A 173 11.92 -9.30 9.81
N ILE A 174 11.34 -10.18 9.01
CA ILE A 174 9.91 -10.45 9.02
C ILE A 174 9.63 -11.42 10.17
N PHE A 175 8.78 -11.00 11.09
CA PHE A 175 8.32 -11.79 12.23
C PHE A 175 6.92 -12.31 11.95
N ASP A 176 6.80 -13.63 11.89
CA ASP A 176 5.52 -14.33 11.69
C ASP A 176 4.94 -14.69 13.05
N TYR A 177 3.83 -14.06 13.42
CA TYR A 177 3.08 -14.31 14.65
C TYR A 177 1.80 -15.08 14.32
N ASP A 178 1.49 -16.10 15.13
CA ASP A 178 0.18 -16.75 15.11
C ASP A 178 -0.90 -15.70 15.45
N GLY A 179 -1.82 -15.45 14.52
CA GLY A 179 -2.73 -14.31 14.63
C GLY A 179 -3.73 -14.40 15.78
N LYS A 180 -3.93 -15.59 16.38
CA LYS A 180 -4.81 -15.77 17.53
C LYS A 180 -4.11 -15.62 18.88
N SER A 181 -2.87 -16.09 18.98
CA SER A 181 -2.14 -16.17 20.24
C SER A 181 -1.02 -15.13 20.38
N GLY A 182 -0.58 -14.52 19.29
CA GLY A 182 0.58 -13.61 19.27
C GLY A 182 1.92 -14.32 19.47
N LYS A 183 1.93 -15.67 19.41
CA LYS A 183 3.16 -16.44 19.54
C LYS A 183 3.98 -16.30 18.27
N LEU A 184 5.25 -15.93 18.40
CA LEU A 184 6.20 -15.96 17.29
C LEU A 184 6.35 -17.40 16.76
N VAL A 185 5.96 -17.61 15.51
CA VAL A 185 6.03 -18.87 14.76
C VAL A 185 7.38 -18.99 14.07
N SER A 186 7.78 -17.93 13.36
CA SER A 186 9.06 -17.89 12.65
C SER A 186 9.59 -16.46 12.53
N SER A 187 10.88 -16.35 12.21
CA SER A 187 11.52 -15.06 11.93
C SER A 187 12.47 -15.26 10.76
N THR A 188 12.26 -14.52 9.68
CA THR A 188 13.07 -14.63 8.45
C THR A 188 13.71 -13.27 8.16
N PRO A 189 15.04 -13.19 7.96
CA PRO A 189 15.66 -11.94 7.52
C PRO A 189 14.95 -11.42 6.27
N SER A 190 14.56 -10.15 6.26
CA SER A 190 13.85 -9.54 5.13
C SER A 190 14.71 -9.48 3.86
N ILE A 191 16.04 -9.48 4.02
CA ILE A 191 16.98 -9.51 2.90
C ILE A 191 18.08 -10.55 3.13
N ILE A 192 18.51 -11.15 2.01
CA ILE A 192 19.61 -12.10 1.94
C ILE A 192 20.92 -11.41 2.34
N PRO A 193 21.62 -11.93 3.35
CA PRO A 193 22.96 -11.47 3.71
C PRO A 193 23.94 -11.59 2.53
N GLY A 194 24.72 -10.53 2.28
CA GLY A 194 25.86 -10.58 1.35
C GLY A 194 25.74 -9.80 0.04
N HIS A 195 24.63 -9.10 -0.21
CA HIS A 195 24.58 -8.16 -1.33
C HIS A 195 25.42 -6.90 -1.00
N PRO A 196 26.33 -6.42 -1.88
CA PRO A 196 27.25 -5.33 -1.55
C PRO A 196 26.55 -4.00 -1.24
N ASN A 197 25.27 -3.88 -1.60
CA ASN A 197 24.46 -2.66 -1.41
C ASN A 197 23.39 -2.82 -0.33
N THR A 198 23.45 -3.84 0.53
CA THR A 198 22.56 -3.91 1.69
C THR A 198 23.21 -3.21 2.87
N GLN A 199 22.63 -2.10 3.32
CA GLN A 199 22.92 -1.62 4.66
C GLN A 199 22.12 -2.51 5.60
N THR A 200 22.82 -3.20 6.49
CA THR A 200 22.23 -4.33 7.20
C THR A 200 20.97 -3.93 7.98
N THR A 201 20.90 -2.71 8.53
CA THR A 201 19.88 -2.33 9.53
C THR A 201 18.63 -1.61 9.02
N TYR A 202 18.44 -1.38 7.70
CA TYR A 202 17.34 -0.49 7.21
C TYR A 202 16.64 -0.97 5.94
N ALA A 203 16.49 -2.27 5.79
CA ALA A 203 15.64 -2.82 4.73
C ALA A 203 14.15 -2.53 5.00
N ARG A 204 13.41 -2.14 3.97
CA ARG A 204 11.97 -1.87 4.03
C ARG A 204 11.26 -2.56 2.89
N GLN A 205 10.16 -3.23 3.18
CA GLN A 205 9.27 -3.76 2.18
C GLN A 205 8.43 -2.64 1.54
N LEU A 206 8.48 -2.53 0.21
CA LEU A 206 7.71 -1.57 -0.56
C LEU A 206 6.38 -2.15 -1.06
N ALA A 207 6.39 -3.45 -1.36
CA ALA A 207 5.24 -4.29 -1.71
C ALA A 207 5.62 -5.77 -1.50
N LEU A 208 4.69 -6.71 -1.71
CA LEU A 208 5.00 -8.14 -1.60
C LEU A 208 6.18 -8.56 -2.50
N GLY A 209 7.34 -8.86 -1.92
CA GLY A 209 8.54 -9.23 -2.68
C GLY A 209 9.31 -8.05 -3.31
N LEU A 210 8.98 -6.80 -2.98
CA LEU A 210 9.69 -5.60 -3.44
C LEU A 210 10.26 -4.86 -2.23
N TYR A 211 11.54 -4.49 -2.27
CA TYR A 211 12.24 -3.92 -1.11
C TYR A 211 13.15 -2.75 -1.49
N ASP A 212 13.29 -1.81 -0.56
CA ASP A 212 14.42 -0.88 -0.46
C ASP A 212 15.45 -1.46 0.52
N PRO A 213 16.72 -1.71 0.11
CA PRO A 213 17.78 -2.20 1.01
C PRO A 213 18.33 -1.18 2.02
N GLY A 214 17.87 0.06 2.01
CA GLY A 214 18.41 1.13 2.85
C GLY A 214 19.70 1.78 2.29
N ALA A 215 20.16 1.41 1.10
CA ALA A 215 21.22 2.14 0.41
C ALA A 215 20.66 3.49 -0.09
N ARG A 216 21.45 4.58 -0.02
CA ARG A 216 21.02 5.93 -0.43
C ARG A 216 21.91 6.60 -1.47
N ASN A 217 23.10 6.06 -1.73
CA ASN A 217 24.06 6.62 -2.67
C ASN A 217 24.76 5.52 -3.49
N PRO A 218 24.09 4.97 -4.52
CA PRO A 218 22.72 5.29 -4.94
C PRO A 218 21.65 4.57 -4.10
N GLU A 219 20.43 5.08 -4.14
CA GLU A 219 19.24 4.37 -3.66
C GLU A 219 18.87 3.22 -4.61
N TYR A 220 18.37 2.11 -4.07
CA TYR A 220 18.03 0.91 -4.83
C TYR A 220 16.61 0.45 -4.54
N ILE A 221 16.02 -0.22 -5.53
CA ILE A 221 14.87 -1.10 -5.35
C ILE A 221 15.30 -2.51 -5.76
N MET A 222 14.85 -3.53 -5.04
CA MET A 222 15.07 -4.92 -5.39
C MET A 222 13.80 -5.74 -5.35
N SER A 223 13.72 -6.74 -6.22
CA SER A 223 12.71 -7.79 -6.14
C SER A 223 13.32 -9.04 -5.52
N VAL A 224 12.58 -9.67 -4.61
CA VAL A 224 12.94 -10.89 -3.90
C VAL A 224 11.85 -11.94 -4.13
N THR A 225 12.27 -13.15 -4.51
CA THR A 225 11.39 -14.31 -4.67
C THR A 225 11.93 -15.44 -3.81
N GLY A 226 11.17 -15.82 -2.76
CA GLY A 226 11.67 -16.73 -1.73
C GLY A 226 12.92 -16.14 -1.07
N ASP A 227 13.99 -16.93 -1.03
CA ASP A 227 15.28 -16.53 -0.44
C ASP A 227 16.28 -16.01 -1.49
N ALA A 228 15.81 -15.50 -2.63
CA ALA A 228 16.66 -15.04 -3.74
C ALA A 228 16.30 -13.63 -4.22
N ILE A 229 17.32 -12.75 -4.35
CA ILE A 229 17.20 -11.48 -5.06
C ILE A 229 17.06 -11.83 -6.54
N THR A 230 15.92 -11.49 -7.12
CA THR A 230 15.62 -11.74 -8.53
C THR A 230 16.30 -10.68 -9.39
N TRP A 231 16.24 -9.41 -8.97
CA TRP A 231 16.95 -8.30 -9.56
C TRP A 231 17.07 -7.15 -8.55
N ALA A 232 18.01 -6.25 -8.80
CA ALA A 232 18.17 -4.99 -8.07
C ALA A 232 18.56 -3.88 -9.05
N SER A 233 17.91 -2.73 -8.92
CA SER A 233 18.08 -1.58 -9.82
C SER A 233 18.26 -0.31 -9.01
N PRO A 234 19.15 0.62 -9.40
CA PRO A 234 19.18 1.95 -8.82
C PRO A 234 17.82 2.62 -8.99
N LEU A 235 17.31 3.30 -7.97
CA LEU A 235 16.02 3.99 -8.04
C LEU A 235 15.96 4.96 -9.23
N SER A 236 17.08 5.63 -9.52
CA SER A 236 17.25 6.54 -10.65
C SER A 236 17.11 5.90 -12.04
N SER A 237 17.08 4.57 -12.15
CA SER A 237 16.77 3.90 -13.43
C SER A 237 15.27 3.71 -13.65
N LEU A 238 14.47 3.88 -12.59
CA LEU A 238 13.00 3.74 -12.61
C LEU A 238 12.31 5.09 -12.52
N PHE A 239 12.83 5.98 -11.67
CA PHE A 239 12.26 7.29 -11.40
C PHE A 239 13.24 8.44 -11.73
N PRO A 240 12.72 9.64 -12.06
CA PRO A 240 13.53 10.83 -12.23
C PRO A 240 14.36 11.19 -10.98
N PRO A 241 15.40 12.05 -11.12
CA PRO A 241 16.13 12.55 -9.97
C PRO A 241 15.23 13.23 -8.93
N GLY A 242 15.46 12.93 -7.65
CA GLY A 242 14.76 13.55 -6.52
C GLY A 242 13.67 12.69 -5.89
N PHE A 243 13.23 11.63 -6.55
CA PHE A 243 12.35 10.60 -5.96
C PHE A 243 13.12 9.80 -4.91
N THR A 244 12.44 9.43 -3.83
CA THR A 244 13.03 8.61 -2.75
C THR A 244 11.95 7.87 -1.97
N SER A 245 12.23 6.62 -1.60
CA SER A 245 11.36 5.86 -0.70
C SER A 245 11.41 6.37 0.75
N ASP A 246 12.25 7.34 1.09
CA ASP A 246 12.31 7.93 2.43
C ASP A 246 11.16 8.88 2.78
N THR A 247 10.38 9.31 1.80
CA THR A 247 9.26 10.22 2.03
C THR A 247 7.90 9.57 1.86
N GLY A 248 7.83 8.43 1.16
CA GLY A 248 6.62 7.63 1.06
C GLY A 248 6.59 6.81 -0.24
N TRP A 249 5.72 5.81 -0.26
CA TRP A 249 5.46 4.99 -1.44
C TRP A 249 4.09 4.35 -1.37
N ALA A 250 3.58 3.92 -2.52
CA ALA A 250 2.45 3.02 -2.63
C ALA A 250 2.66 2.12 -3.84
N PHE A 251 2.79 0.81 -3.61
CA PHE A 251 2.93 -0.17 -4.67
C PHE A 251 1.99 -1.33 -4.43
N ASP A 252 1.49 -1.89 -5.53
CA ASP A 252 0.85 -3.19 -5.55
C ASP A 252 1.65 -4.17 -6.41
N ARG A 253 1.57 -5.43 -6.03
CA ARG A 253 2.02 -6.55 -6.87
C ARG A 253 0.85 -7.09 -7.66
N VAL A 254 0.95 -7.02 -8.99
CA VAL A 254 -0.07 -7.45 -9.94
C VAL A 254 0.43 -8.70 -10.64
N ASP A 255 0.29 -9.86 -9.98
CA ASP A 255 0.81 -11.14 -10.49
C ASP A 255 0.21 -11.52 -11.87
N ALA A 256 -1.05 -11.19 -12.12
CA ALA A 256 -1.72 -11.50 -13.39
C ALA A 256 -1.02 -10.86 -14.61
N ASP A 257 -0.42 -9.69 -14.41
CA ASP A 257 0.30 -8.94 -15.45
C ASP A 257 1.83 -9.02 -15.29
N HIS A 258 2.31 -9.73 -14.26
CA HIS A 258 3.72 -9.80 -13.88
C HIS A 258 4.35 -8.41 -13.61
N LEU A 259 3.59 -7.50 -13.01
CA LEU A 259 4.02 -6.12 -12.73
C LEU A 259 3.99 -5.80 -11.23
N TYR A 260 4.95 -4.99 -10.79
CA TYR A 260 4.73 -4.05 -9.71
C TYR A 260 4.16 -2.76 -10.30
N VAL A 261 3.11 -2.22 -9.69
CA VAL A 261 2.47 -0.98 -10.11
C VAL A 261 2.38 -0.04 -8.93
N GLY A 262 2.87 1.19 -9.09
CA GLY A 262 2.80 2.16 -8.00
C GLY A 262 3.62 3.41 -8.19
N SER A 263 3.78 4.13 -7.09
CA SER A 263 4.44 5.43 -6.99
C SER A 263 5.40 5.45 -5.80
N ILE A 264 6.48 6.20 -5.99
CA ILE A 264 7.32 6.72 -4.90
C ILE A 264 7.08 8.22 -4.87
N GLU A 265 7.13 8.80 -3.69
CA GLU A 265 6.98 10.24 -3.55
C GLU A 265 8.04 11.01 -4.33
N GLY A 266 7.57 12.06 -5.00
CA GLY A 266 8.37 12.98 -5.77
C GLY A 266 9.31 13.86 -4.94
N PRO A 267 10.10 14.71 -5.60
CA PRO A 267 11.00 15.63 -4.93
C PRO A 267 10.24 16.63 -4.04
N ALA A 268 10.67 16.73 -2.78
CA ALA A 268 10.20 17.74 -1.84
C ALA A 268 11.35 18.67 -1.39
N THR A 269 11.03 19.96 -1.23
CA THR A 269 11.93 20.92 -0.59
C THR A 269 11.73 20.86 0.92
N LYS A 270 12.76 20.39 1.63
CA LYS A 270 12.74 20.27 3.09
C LYS A 270 13.60 21.34 3.76
N THR A 271 13.02 22.05 4.71
CA THR A 271 13.73 22.89 5.69
C THR A 271 13.68 22.25 7.07
N GLN A 272 14.21 22.92 8.10
CA GLN A 272 14.08 22.45 9.48
C GLN A 272 12.63 22.45 9.99
N THR A 273 11.74 23.21 9.35
CA THR A 273 10.38 23.45 9.85
C THR A 273 9.29 23.13 8.85
N THR A 274 9.63 22.98 7.58
CA THR A 274 8.67 22.79 6.50
C THR A 274 9.14 21.73 5.53
N MET A 275 8.19 21.01 4.95
CA MET A 275 8.36 20.22 3.75
C MET A 275 7.35 20.72 2.74
N THR A 276 7.81 21.06 1.55
CA THR A 276 6.98 21.59 0.46
C THR A 276 7.19 20.74 -0.77
N GLU A 277 6.10 20.30 -1.38
CA GLU A 277 6.08 19.49 -2.58
C GLU A 277 5.18 20.11 -3.64
N ASN A 278 5.55 19.92 -4.90
CA ASN A 278 4.67 20.22 -6.03
C ASN A 278 3.89 18.96 -6.35
N LEU A 279 2.57 19.03 -6.27
CA LEU A 279 1.69 17.87 -6.42
C LEU A 279 1.73 17.27 -7.83
N ALA A 280 2.17 18.05 -8.83
CA ALA A 280 2.37 17.56 -10.19
C ALA A 280 3.70 16.82 -10.39
N ASP A 281 4.61 16.84 -9.41
CA ASP A 281 5.92 16.17 -9.50
C ASP A 281 5.85 14.71 -9.00
N GLN A 282 4.70 14.05 -9.21
CA GLN A 282 4.47 12.64 -8.89
C GLN A 282 4.62 11.76 -10.14
N MET A 283 4.82 10.46 -9.94
CA MET A 283 4.89 9.50 -11.05
C MET A 283 4.34 8.15 -10.62
N THR A 284 3.51 7.54 -11.46
CA THR A 284 3.09 6.14 -11.33
C THR A 284 3.67 5.35 -12.49
N LEU A 285 4.21 4.17 -12.21
CA LEU A 285 4.73 3.29 -13.27
C LEU A 285 4.43 1.83 -12.98
N GLY A 286 4.39 1.05 -14.05
CA GLY A 286 4.34 -0.41 -14.02
C GLY A 286 5.68 -0.97 -14.46
N PHE A 287 6.28 -1.87 -13.68
CA PHE A 287 7.57 -2.49 -14.01
C PHE A 287 7.58 -3.98 -13.66
N SER A 288 8.35 -4.76 -14.43
CA SER A 288 8.32 -6.22 -14.35
C SER A 288 8.78 -6.75 -13.00
N ILE A 289 8.02 -7.70 -12.44
CA ILE A 289 8.40 -8.48 -11.26
C ILE A 289 9.68 -9.28 -11.51
N ASP A 290 9.89 -9.74 -12.75
CA ASP A 290 10.93 -10.70 -13.10
C ASP A 290 12.30 -10.05 -13.32
N ASN A 291 12.35 -8.81 -13.80
CA ASN A 291 13.63 -8.17 -14.17
C ASN A 291 13.69 -6.65 -13.94
N GLY A 292 12.62 -6.03 -13.43
CA GLY A 292 12.59 -4.60 -13.14
C GLY A 292 12.49 -3.69 -14.37
N THR A 293 12.24 -4.21 -15.57
CA THR A 293 12.05 -3.35 -16.76
C THR A 293 10.73 -2.60 -16.69
N ILE A 294 10.75 -1.30 -16.95
CA ILE A 294 9.54 -0.46 -17.03
C ILE A 294 8.68 -0.92 -18.21
N ALA A 295 7.43 -1.29 -17.94
CA ALA A 295 6.42 -1.60 -18.94
C ALA A 295 5.72 -0.31 -19.43
N TRP A 296 5.40 0.58 -18.49
CA TRP A 296 4.79 1.87 -18.76
C TRP A 296 5.07 2.84 -17.60
N SER A 297 4.92 4.14 -17.87
CA SER A 297 5.04 5.20 -16.87
C SER A 297 4.13 6.37 -17.20
N ASP A 298 3.60 7.03 -16.19
CA ASP A 298 2.80 8.24 -16.31
C ASP A 298 3.25 9.27 -15.26
N ALA A 299 3.51 10.49 -15.71
CA ALA A 299 3.99 11.58 -14.88
C ALA A 299 2.83 12.52 -14.47
N GLY A 300 2.99 13.16 -13.32
CA GLY A 300 1.95 13.98 -12.69
C GLY A 300 0.79 13.16 -12.15
N VAL A 301 1.03 11.89 -11.80
CA VAL A 301 0.04 11.03 -11.14
C VAL A 301 0.65 10.29 -9.95
N ALA A 302 -0.13 10.13 -8.89
CA ALA A 302 0.21 9.35 -7.71
C ALA A 302 -0.70 8.14 -7.61
N TYR A 303 -0.12 6.96 -7.40
CA TYR A 303 -0.88 5.74 -7.18
C TYR A 303 -1.66 5.86 -5.87
N ALA A 304 -2.97 5.65 -5.92
CA ALA A 304 -3.86 6.02 -4.83
C ALA A 304 -4.40 4.81 -4.05
N CYS A 305 -4.13 3.59 -4.53
CA CYS A 305 -4.51 2.38 -3.81
C CYS A 305 -3.67 2.19 -2.55
N GLY A 306 -4.33 1.81 -1.46
CA GLY A 306 -3.70 1.64 -0.14
C GLY A 306 -3.52 2.95 0.63
N ASN A 307 -3.31 4.08 -0.07
CA ASN A 307 -3.17 5.40 0.55
C ASN A 307 -4.50 6.12 0.70
N LEU A 308 -5.17 6.45 -0.42
CA LEU A 308 -6.41 7.22 -0.45
C LEU A 308 -7.64 6.34 -0.64
N PHE A 309 -7.49 5.25 -1.40
CA PHE A 309 -8.59 4.35 -1.75
C PHE A 309 -8.26 2.90 -1.43
N TYR A 310 -9.27 2.20 -0.93
CA TYR A 310 -9.29 0.76 -0.82
C TYR A 310 -9.51 0.21 -2.21
N CYS A 311 -8.43 -0.32 -2.77
CA CYS A 311 -8.48 -1.07 -4.01
C CYS A 311 -8.54 -2.55 -3.63
N PRO A 312 -9.65 -3.26 -3.93
CA PRO A 312 -9.68 -4.71 -3.83
C PRO A 312 -8.44 -5.30 -4.52
N GLY A 313 -7.81 -6.31 -3.91
CA GLY A 313 -6.58 -6.92 -4.46
C GLY A 313 -5.28 -6.15 -4.24
N SER A 314 -5.33 -4.95 -3.66
CA SER A 314 -4.12 -4.29 -3.15
C SER A 314 -3.57 -5.00 -1.92
N ASN A 315 -2.28 -4.79 -1.60
CA ASN A 315 -1.47 -5.56 -0.64
C ASN A 315 -2.04 -5.71 0.80
N SER A 316 -3.16 -5.08 1.12
CA SER A 316 -3.89 -5.26 2.36
C SER A 316 -4.96 -6.36 2.23
N ALA A 317 -4.71 -7.51 2.86
CA ALA A 317 -5.72 -8.45 3.38
C ALA A 317 -6.53 -9.35 2.43
N ASN A 318 -6.73 -9.01 1.16
CA ASN A 318 -7.60 -9.80 0.27
C ASN A 318 -7.03 -9.91 -1.16
N ALA A 319 -5.95 -10.66 -1.31
CA ALA A 319 -5.36 -11.05 -2.60
C ALA A 319 -6.29 -11.94 -3.49
N THR A 320 -7.55 -12.12 -3.10
CA THR A 320 -8.53 -12.92 -3.85
C THR A 320 -9.33 -12.10 -4.86
N ALA A 321 -9.40 -10.77 -4.70
CA ALA A 321 -9.97 -9.88 -5.70
C ALA A 321 -8.86 -9.38 -6.64
N PRO A 322 -9.13 -9.17 -7.94
CA PRO A 322 -8.16 -8.54 -8.83
C PRO A 322 -7.89 -7.10 -8.38
N THR A 323 -6.62 -6.71 -8.34
CA THR A 323 -6.21 -5.33 -8.12
C THR A 323 -6.91 -4.41 -9.11
N ILE A 324 -7.47 -3.31 -8.64
CA ILE A 324 -7.98 -2.24 -9.51
C ILE A 324 -6.99 -1.07 -9.52
N GLY A 325 -6.75 -0.49 -10.68
CA GLY A 325 -5.90 0.69 -10.80
C GLY A 325 -6.66 1.96 -10.48
N VAL A 326 -6.32 2.63 -9.38
CA VAL A 326 -6.78 3.98 -9.06
C VAL A 326 -5.57 4.86 -8.77
N ARG A 327 -5.56 6.06 -9.33
CA ARG A 327 -4.52 7.07 -9.12
C ARG A 327 -5.13 8.46 -9.08
N THR A 328 -4.40 9.41 -8.52
CA THR A 328 -4.76 10.83 -8.56
C THR A 328 -3.85 11.57 -9.51
N ARG A 329 -4.40 12.55 -10.22
CA ARG A 329 -3.66 13.58 -10.94
C ARG A 329 -3.87 14.87 -10.20
N GLU A 330 -2.80 15.37 -9.61
CA GLU A 330 -2.85 16.50 -8.68
C GLU A 330 -2.04 17.67 -9.22
N THR A 331 -2.51 18.88 -8.95
CA THR A 331 -1.76 20.11 -9.25
C THR A 331 -1.75 21.02 -8.03
N GLY A 332 -0.91 22.05 -8.05
CA GLY A 332 -0.70 22.94 -6.91
C GLY A 332 0.50 22.53 -6.05
N THR A 333 0.56 23.07 -4.85
CA THR A 333 1.67 22.87 -3.90
C THR A 333 1.11 22.46 -2.56
N ALA A 334 1.66 21.40 -2.00
CA ALA A 334 1.41 21.00 -0.62
C ALA A 334 2.56 21.44 0.28
N THR A 335 2.24 21.92 1.48
CA THR A 335 3.23 22.31 2.49
C THR A 335 2.83 21.74 3.85
N ALA A 336 3.71 20.93 4.40
CA ALA A 336 3.63 20.44 5.77
C ALA A 336 4.54 21.25 6.69
N ASN A 337 3.99 21.75 7.80
CA ASN A 337 4.77 22.27 8.91
C ASN A 337 5.24 21.09 9.79
N LEU A 338 6.53 20.80 9.79
CA LEU A 338 7.11 19.64 10.48
C LEU A 338 7.11 19.75 12.01
N LYS A 339 6.83 20.94 12.57
CA LYS A 339 6.71 21.16 14.03
C LYS A 339 5.29 21.01 14.53
N THR A 340 4.33 21.49 13.74
CA THR A 340 2.91 21.49 14.13
C THR A 340 2.12 20.40 13.44
N TYR A 341 2.74 19.66 12.52
CA TYR A 341 2.12 18.68 11.63
C TYR A 341 0.91 19.25 10.87
N LYS A 342 0.90 20.56 10.63
CA LYS A 342 -0.17 21.22 9.88
C LYS A 342 0.12 21.12 8.40
N PHE A 343 -0.86 20.66 7.65
CA PHE A 343 -0.81 20.59 6.20
C PHE A 343 -1.62 21.73 5.58
N THR A 344 -1.08 22.36 4.55
CA THR A 344 -1.78 23.35 3.74
C THR A 344 -1.52 23.08 2.27
N VAL A 345 -2.56 23.17 1.46
CA VAL A 345 -2.43 23.15 0.00
C VAL A 345 -2.57 24.56 -0.55
N SER A 346 -2.04 24.80 -1.74
CA SER A 346 -2.21 26.08 -2.43
C SER A 346 -3.64 26.24 -2.95
N SER A 347 -4.10 27.47 -3.08
CA SER A 347 -5.46 27.78 -3.56
C SER A 347 -5.73 27.41 -5.02
N ASP A 348 -4.68 27.04 -5.78
CA ASP A 348 -4.77 26.51 -7.13
C ASP A 348 -4.68 24.97 -7.16
N ALA A 349 -4.67 24.32 -5.99
CA ALA A 349 -4.62 22.87 -5.92
C ALA A 349 -5.90 22.24 -6.47
N SER A 350 -5.74 21.19 -7.28
CA SER A 350 -6.84 20.45 -7.91
C SER A 350 -6.55 18.96 -7.94
N VAL A 351 -7.59 18.13 -7.85
CA VAL A 351 -7.44 16.67 -7.91
C VAL A 351 -8.40 16.07 -8.94
N VAL A 352 -7.85 15.24 -9.82
CA VAL A 352 -8.63 14.34 -10.69
C VAL A 352 -8.34 12.90 -10.26
N ILE A 353 -9.38 12.15 -9.94
CA ILE A 353 -9.27 10.71 -9.68
C ILE A 353 -9.39 9.98 -11.01
N GLU A 354 -8.43 9.11 -11.32
CA GLU A 354 -8.40 8.31 -12.53
C GLU A 354 -8.44 6.82 -12.18
N GLY A 355 -9.33 6.09 -12.83
CA GLY A 355 -9.19 4.64 -12.93
C GLY A 355 -8.37 4.30 -14.15
N PHE A 356 -7.45 3.35 -14.02
CA PHE A 356 -6.52 3.01 -15.08
C PHE A 356 -6.31 1.49 -15.20
N ASP A 357 -5.87 1.08 -16.38
CA ASP A 357 -5.50 -0.30 -16.69
C ASP A 357 -4.08 -0.58 -16.15
N LEU A 358 -3.94 -1.53 -15.22
CA LEU A 358 -2.67 -1.84 -14.54
C LEU A 358 -1.60 -2.37 -15.51
N ALA A 359 -1.99 -3.07 -16.57
CA ALA A 359 -1.07 -3.67 -17.53
C ALA A 359 -0.44 -2.62 -18.47
N THR A 360 -1.19 -1.57 -18.82
CA THR A 360 -0.80 -0.59 -19.85
C THR A 360 -0.61 0.84 -19.33
N GLY A 361 -1.07 1.15 -18.12
CA GLY A 361 -1.05 2.50 -17.55
C GLY A 361 -2.11 3.43 -18.13
N LYS A 362 -2.99 2.94 -19.01
CA LYS A 362 -3.95 3.77 -19.74
C LYS A 362 -5.13 4.16 -18.83
N THR A 363 -5.43 5.46 -18.76
CA THR A 363 -6.65 5.97 -18.13
C THR A 363 -7.90 5.38 -18.80
N LEU A 364 -8.77 4.78 -18.00
CA LEU A 364 -10.05 4.19 -18.40
C LEU A 364 -11.21 5.15 -18.14
N TRP A 365 -11.15 5.87 -17.02
CA TRP A 365 -12.12 6.89 -16.65
C TRP A 365 -11.43 7.96 -15.78
N SER A 366 -12.06 9.13 -15.71
CA SER A 366 -11.60 10.25 -14.89
C SER A 366 -12.78 10.90 -14.20
N PHE A 367 -12.56 11.38 -12.98
CA PHE A 367 -13.52 12.10 -12.17
C PHE A 367 -12.84 13.32 -11.55
N ASP A 368 -13.37 14.51 -11.82
CA ASP A 368 -12.91 15.75 -11.20
C ASP A 368 -13.37 15.76 -9.74
N ALA A 369 -12.43 15.60 -8.81
CA ALA A 369 -12.69 15.55 -7.37
C ALA A 369 -12.70 16.96 -6.74
N GLY A 370 -12.44 18.00 -7.52
CA GLY A 370 -12.52 19.39 -7.10
C GLY A 370 -11.17 20.09 -6.97
N HIS A 371 -11.23 21.28 -6.38
CA HIS A 371 -10.12 22.19 -6.15
C HIS A 371 -10.24 22.82 -4.75
N ASP A 372 -9.11 23.26 -4.20
CA ASP A 372 -9.12 24.07 -2.98
C ASP A 372 -9.70 25.46 -3.29
N VAL A 373 -10.54 25.99 -2.40
CA VAL A 373 -11.31 27.24 -2.61
C VAL A 373 -11.02 28.30 -1.57
#